data_AF-A0A937KJF4-F1
#
_entry.id   AF-A0A937KJF4-F1
#
_cell.length_a   1.000
_cell.length_b   1.000
_cell.length_c   1.000
_cell.angle_alpha   90.00
_cell.angle_beta   90.00
_cell.angle_gamma   90.00
#
_symmetry.space_group_name_H-M   'P 1'
#
loop_
_entity.id
_entity.type
_entity.pdbx_description
1 polymer ?
#
loop_
_entity_poly.entity_id
_entity_poly.type
_entity_poly.pdbx_seq_one_letter_code
_entity_poly.pdbx_strand_id
1 'polypeptide(L)'
;MILIDRPLWWHRGRRWCHLVSDRSVDELQSFADAAGLDPRLFQGDHYDIPEELRDAVLAAGATEVDSREIVRRLRAAGLRLSPARRRAATADPPRRSGTST
;
A
#
# COMPACT_ATOMS: atom_id res chain seq x y z
N MET A 1 10.74 1.72 5.58
CA MET A 1 11.08 0.83 4.44
C MET A 1 9.78 0.48 3.75
N ILE A 2 9.81 0.44 2.43
CA ILE A 2 8.66 0.00 1.64
C ILE A 2 8.77 -1.51 1.43
N LEU A 3 7.71 -2.23 1.79
CA LEU A 3 7.67 -3.69 1.76
C LEU A 3 6.52 -4.14 0.87
N ILE A 4 6.76 -5.16 0.05
CA ILE A 4 5.76 -5.79 -0.81
C ILE A 4 5.76 -7.30 -0.61
N ASP A 5 4.59 -7.95 -0.66
CA ASP A 5 4.51 -9.41 -0.67
C ASP A 5 4.41 -10.04 -2.07
N ARG A 6 4.40 -11.37 -2.09
CA ARG A 6 4.15 -12.11 -3.32
C ARG A 6 2.67 -12.01 -3.72
N PRO A 7 2.37 -12.08 -5.02
CA PRO A 7 1.01 -12.06 -5.52
C PRO A 7 0.29 -13.36 -5.17
N LEU A 8 -0.27 -13.46 -3.96
CA LEU A 8 -0.86 -14.69 -3.42
C LEU A 8 -2.39 -14.68 -3.44
N TRP A 9 -3.03 -13.51 -3.45
CA TRP A 9 -4.49 -13.42 -3.38
C TRP A 9 -5.11 -13.20 -4.76
N TRP A 10 -6.09 -14.05 -5.09
CA TRP A 10 -6.80 -14.01 -6.37
C TRP A 10 -8.10 -13.23 -6.24
N HIS A 11 -8.30 -12.22 -7.08
CA HIS A 11 -9.52 -11.42 -7.11
C HIS A 11 -9.72 -10.77 -8.47
N ARG A 12 -10.96 -10.85 -8.98
CA ARG A 12 -11.37 -10.31 -10.30
C ARG A 12 -10.44 -10.72 -11.44
N GLY A 13 -10.02 -12.00 -11.45
CA GLY A 13 -9.21 -12.58 -12.52
C GLY A 13 -7.72 -12.22 -12.49
N ARG A 14 -7.24 -11.59 -11.41
CA ARG A 14 -5.84 -11.18 -11.26
C ARG A 14 -5.32 -11.59 -9.88
N ARG A 15 -3.99 -11.75 -9.78
CA ARG A 15 -3.31 -11.83 -8.50
C ARG A 15 -2.89 -10.44 -8.05
N TRP A 16 -2.70 -10.31 -6.75
CA TRP A 16 -2.48 -9.03 -6.13
C TRP A 16 -1.53 -9.17 -4.94
N CYS A 17 -0.86 -8.07 -4.63
CA CYS A 17 0.13 -7.92 -3.56
C CYS A 17 -0.32 -6.82 -2.60
N HIS A 18 0.23 -6.84 -1.39
CA HIS A 18 0.12 -5.77 -0.41
C HIS A 18 1.43 -5.00 -0.37
N LEU A 19 1.34 -3.67 -0.51
CA LEU A 19 2.45 -2.75 -0.39
C LEU A 19 2.27 -1.88 0.85
N VAL A 20 3.28 -1.83 1.73
CA VAL A 20 3.21 -1.12 3.01
C VAL A 20 4.48 -0.33 3.29
N SER A 21 4.40 0.61 4.23
CA SER A 21 5.56 1.14 4.93
C SER A 21 5.61 0.54 6.35
N ASP A 22 6.82 0.24 6.84
CA ASP A 22 7.06 -0.08 8.24
C ASP A 22 7.44 1.15 9.10
N ARG A 23 7.24 2.37 8.58
CA ARG A 23 7.56 3.63 9.27
C ARG A 23 6.37 4.58 9.38
N SER A 24 5.72 4.92 8.28
CA SER A 24 4.59 5.86 8.29
C SER A 24 3.73 5.73 7.03
N VAL A 25 2.46 6.16 7.13
CA VAL A 25 1.57 6.26 5.97
C VAL A 25 2.09 7.32 4.98
N ASP A 26 2.69 8.40 5.45
CA ASP A 26 3.27 9.44 4.57
C ASP A 26 4.44 8.92 3.72
N GLU A 27 5.30 8.06 4.27
CA GLU A 27 6.37 7.39 3.50
C GLU A 27 5.76 6.53 2.38
N LEU A 28 4.70 5.78 2.70
CA LEU A 28 4.00 4.93 1.73
C LEU A 28 3.30 5.75 0.63
N GLN A 29 2.61 6.83 0.99
CA GLN A 29 1.95 7.72 0.04
C GLN A 29 2.97 8.40 -0.89
N SER A 30 4.07 8.91 -0.33
CA SER A 30 5.14 9.55 -1.12
C SER A 30 5.78 8.56 -2.11
N PHE A 31 6.03 7.33 -1.66
CA PHE A 31 6.53 6.27 -2.53
C PHE A 31 5.52 5.92 -3.65
N ALA A 32 4.25 5.77 -3.30
CA ALA A 32 3.20 5.42 -4.25
C ALA A 32 3.00 6.50 -5.32
N ASP A 33 3.01 7.78 -4.92
CA ASP A 33 2.93 8.92 -5.84
C ASP A 33 4.16 8.95 -6.78
N ALA A 34 5.37 8.74 -6.25
CA ALA A 34 6.59 8.67 -7.06
C ALA A 34 6.62 7.46 -8.03
N ALA A 35 6.04 6.33 -7.62
CA ALA A 35 5.89 5.13 -8.45
C ALA A 35 4.69 5.20 -9.42
N GLY A 36 3.92 6.29 -9.41
CA GLY A 36 2.75 6.47 -10.29
C GLY A 36 1.58 5.53 -9.98
N LEU A 37 1.45 5.07 -8.74
CA LEU A 37 0.35 4.19 -8.33
C LEU A 37 -0.96 4.98 -8.22
N ASP A 38 -2.05 4.34 -8.65
CA ASP A 38 -3.38 4.94 -8.53
C ASP A 38 -3.77 5.08 -7.04
N PRO A 39 -4.11 6.29 -6.55
CA PRO A 39 -4.48 6.52 -5.16
C PRO A 39 -5.67 5.68 -4.68
N ARG A 40 -6.54 5.22 -5.59
CA ARG A 40 -7.70 4.37 -5.25
C ARG A 40 -7.29 2.96 -4.79
N LEU A 41 -6.04 2.57 -5.04
CA LEU A 41 -5.49 1.30 -4.55
C LEU A 41 -5.17 1.35 -3.04
N PHE A 42 -5.13 2.55 -2.45
CA PHE A 42 -4.90 2.73 -1.02
C PHE A 42 -6.10 2.27 -0.16
N GLN A 43 -5.82 1.44 0.84
CA GLN A 43 -6.79 0.84 1.75
C GLN A 43 -6.68 1.36 3.19
N GLY A 44 -6.04 2.52 3.40
CA GLY A 44 -5.90 3.20 4.68
C GLY A 44 -4.58 2.93 5.42
N ASP A 45 -4.04 1.71 5.35
CA ASP A 45 -2.73 1.34 5.95
C ASP A 45 -1.80 0.58 4.98
N HIS A 46 -2.28 0.29 3.77
CA HIS A 46 -1.54 -0.41 2.72
C HIS A 46 -2.12 -0.04 1.35
N TYR A 47 -1.40 -0.36 0.29
CA TYR A 47 -1.95 -0.43 -1.06
C TYR A 47 -2.20 -1.89 -1.43
N ASP A 48 -3.35 -2.14 -2.04
CA ASP A 48 -3.61 -3.38 -2.77
C ASP A 48 -3.20 -3.15 -4.22
N ILE A 49 -2.08 -3.72 -4.64
CA ILE A 49 -1.59 -3.53 -6.02
C ILE A 49 -1.73 -4.83 -6.81
N PRO A 50 -2.15 -4.75 -8.08
CA PRO A 50 -2.23 -5.93 -8.93
C PRO A 50 -0.83 -6.39 -9.36
N GLU A 51 -0.70 -7.68 -9.65
CA GLU A 51 0.58 -8.33 -9.95
C GLU A 51 1.39 -7.64 -11.06
N GLU A 52 0.74 -7.12 -12.11
CA GLU A 52 1.47 -6.45 -13.19
C GLU A 52 2.20 -5.15 -12.77
N LEU A 53 1.84 -4.55 -11.62
CA LEU A 53 2.54 -3.37 -11.08
C LEU A 53 3.66 -3.75 -10.11
N ARG A 54 3.79 -5.04 -9.77
CA ARG A 54 4.73 -5.53 -8.76
C ARG A 54 6.19 -5.27 -9.13
N ASP A 55 6.56 -5.56 -10.36
CA ASP A 55 7.95 -5.41 -10.80
C ASP A 55 8.35 -3.92 -10.86
N ALA A 56 7.40 -3.03 -11.17
CA ALA A 56 7.61 -1.59 -11.15
C ALA A 56 7.90 -1.06 -9.73
N VAL A 57 7.15 -1.51 -8.72
CA VAL A 57 7.40 -1.07 -7.33
C VAL A 57 8.67 -1.70 -6.75
N LEU A 58 9.02 -2.94 -7.15
CA LEU A 58 10.32 -3.52 -6.80
C LEU A 58 11.46 -2.71 -7.40
N ALA A 59 11.37 -2.35 -8.68
CA ALA A 59 12.35 -1.49 -9.34
C ALA A 59 12.45 -0.09 -8.71
N ALA A 60 11.35 0.43 -8.16
CA ALA A 60 11.32 1.69 -7.41
C ALA A 60 11.92 1.59 -6.00
N GLY A 61 12.30 0.39 -5.54
CA GLY A 61 12.99 0.18 -4.26
C GLY A 61 12.15 -0.45 -3.15
N ALA A 62 10.96 -0.99 -3.47
CA ALA A 62 10.25 -1.84 -2.53
C ALA A 62 11.03 -3.14 -2.27
N THR A 63 10.99 -3.64 -1.03
CA THR A 63 11.62 -4.91 -0.66
C THR A 63 10.59 -6.01 -0.59
N GLU A 64 10.82 -7.12 -1.32
CA GLU A 64 9.97 -8.31 -1.22
C GLU A 64 10.12 -8.97 0.16
N VAL A 65 8.99 -9.23 0.82
CA VAL A 65 8.90 -10.03 2.05
C VAL A 65 7.69 -10.97 1.95
N ASP A 66 7.52 -11.88 2.91
CA ASP A 66 6.29 -12.68 2.97
C ASP A 66 5.12 -11.87 3.59
N SER A 67 3.88 -12.30 3.31
CA SER A 67 2.68 -11.60 3.82
C SER A 67 2.57 -11.59 5.34
N ARG A 68 3.16 -12.56 6.06
CA ARG A 68 3.17 -12.54 7.54
C ARG A 68 4.11 -11.45 8.02
N GLU A 69 5.24 -11.24 7.34
CA GLU A 69 6.17 -10.16 7.64
C GLU A 69 5.55 -8.78 7.43
N ILE A 70 4.78 -8.58 6.36
CA ILE A 70 3.99 -7.35 6.13
C ILE A 70 3.13 -7.04 7.37
N VAL A 71 2.35 -8.02 7.82
CA VAL A 71 1.44 -7.83 8.97
C VAL A 71 2.23 -7.59 10.26
N ARG A 72 3.34 -8.31 10.47
CA ARG A 72 4.21 -8.13 11.65
C ARG A 72 4.77 -6.71 11.70
N ARG A 73 5.30 -6.22 10.59
CA ARG A 73 5.90 -4.87 10.46
C ARG A 73 4.89 -3.76 10.63
N LEU A 74 3.72 -3.86 9.99
CA LEU A 74 2.63 -2.90 10.17
C LEU A 74 2.16 -2.82 11.63
N ARG A 75 2.08 -3.96 12.33
CA ARG A 75 1.71 -3.99 13.75
C ARG A 75 2.80 -3.40 14.64
N ALA A 76 4.06 -3.74 14.39
CA ALA A 76 5.19 -3.21 15.14
C ALA A 76 5.33 -1.68 14.98
N ALA A 77 5.00 -1.16 13.80
CA ALA A 77 4.97 0.28 13.51
C ALA A 77 3.71 0.98 14.07
N GLY A 78 2.74 0.25 14.65
CA GLY A 78 1.48 0.83 15.12
C GLY A 78 0.53 1.28 14.01
N LEU A 79 0.80 0.91 12.75
CA LEU A 79 0.06 1.38 11.57
C LEU A 79 -1.12 0.48 11.20
N ARG A 80 -1.17 -0.77 11.68
CA ARG A 80 -2.23 -1.71 11.27
C ARG A 80 -3.60 -1.26 11.76
N LEU A 81 -4.47 -0.91 10.82
CA LEU A 81 -5.84 -0.51 11.10
C LEU A 81 -6.76 -1.72 11.29
N SER A 82 -7.83 -1.52 12.05
CA SER A 82 -8.94 -2.47 12.09
C SER A 82 -9.71 -2.44 10.75
N PRO A 83 -10.44 -3.51 10.38
CA PRO A 83 -11.26 -3.51 9.17
C PRO A 83 -12.25 -2.34 9.10
N ALA A 84 -12.84 -1.95 10.24
CA ALA A 84 -13.75 -0.81 10.31
C ALA A 84 -13.03 0.52 10.02
N ARG A 85 -11.83 0.72 10.58
CA ARG A 85 -11.03 1.92 10.32
C ARG A 85 -10.54 2.00 8.87
N ARG A 86 -10.16 0.87 8.26
CA ARG A 86 -9.84 0.83 6.83
C ARG A 86 -11.02 1.25 5.95
N ARG A 87 -12.22 0.69 6.21
CA ARG A 87 -13.44 1.08 5.47
C ARG A 87 -13.78 2.56 5.61
N ALA A 88 -13.58 3.13 6.80
CA ALA A 88 -13.76 4.57 6.99
C ALA A 88 -12.75 5.39 6.18
N ALA A 89 -11.47 4.97 6.18
CA ALA A 89 -10.41 5.63 5.43
C ALA A 89 -10.57 5.55 3.91
N THR A 90 -11.15 4.46 3.38
CA THR A 90 -11.43 4.34 1.94
C THR A 90 -12.73 5.02 1.51
N ALA A 91 -13.67 5.22 2.43
CA ALA A 91 -14.92 5.93 2.16
C ALA A 91 -14.75 7.45 2.11
N ASP A 92 -13.75 8.00 2.81
CA ASP A 92 -13.44 9.43 2.81
C ASP A 92 -11.98 9.66 2.34
N PRO A 93 -11.72 9.59 1.02
CA PRO A 93 -10.39 9.82 0.50
C PRO A 93 -9.97 11.27 0.83
N PRO A 94 -8.74 11.51 1.33
CA PRO A 94 -8.30 12.87 1.63
C PRO A 94 -8.42 13.72 0.37
N ARG A 95 -9.20 14.80 0.47
CA ARG A 95 -9.33 15.79 -0.61
C ARG A 95 -7.94 16.31 -0.93
N ARG A 96 -7.37 15.94 -2.09
CA ARG A 96 -6.11 16.53 -2.55
C ARG A 96 -6.31 18.04 -2.62
N SER A 97 -5.69 18.78 -1.70
CA SER A 97 -5.59 20.22 -1.78
C SER A 97 -4.68 20.51 -2.97
N GLY A 98 -5.28 20.73 -4.14
CA GLY A 98 -4.55 21.22 -5.30
C GLY A 98 -4.02 22.61 -4.98
N THR A 99 -2.73 22.73 -4.68
CA THR A 99 -2.05 24.01 -4.79
C THR A 99 -1.50 24.08 -6.20
N SER A 100 -2.33 24.57 -7.11
CA SER A 100 -1.85 25.29 -8.29
C SER A 100 -1.28 26.62 -7.79
N THR A 101 0.02 26.84 -7.96
CA THR A 101 0.65 28.10 -8.41
C THR A 101 2.15 27.86 -8.54
#